data_AF-A0A538A5Y2-F1
#
_entry.id   AF-A0A538A5Y2-F1
#
_cell.length_a   1.000
_cell.length_b   1.000
_cell.length_c   1.000
_cell.angle_alpha   90.00
_cell.angle_beta   90.00
_cell.angle_gamma   90.00
#
_symmetry.space_group_name_H-M   'P 1'
#
loop_
_entity.id
_entity.type
_entity.pdbx_description
1 polymer ?
#
loop_
_entity_poly.entity_id
_entity_poly.type
_entity_poly.pdbx_seq_one_letter_code
_entity_poly.pdbx_strand_id
1 'polypeptide(L)' 'MSRRDQIKLTDEEQRELLESERVVVVSSIGVRGWPHSMPLWYVPRDPDIWIYTYAKSQKVGRRRDSPRL' A
#
# COMPACT_ATOMS: atom_id res chain seq x y z
N MET A 1 -7.75 12.63 -26.17
CA MET A 1 -6.88 11.88 -25.24
C MET A 1 -6.95 12.51 -23.87
N SER A 2 -7.20 11.74 -22.82
CA SER A 2 -7.17 12.26 -21.46
C SER A 2 -5.72 12.41 -21.00
N ARG A 3 -5.38 13.49 -20.28
CA ARG A 3 -4.04 13.66 -19.68
C ARG A 3 -3.65 12.49 -18.78
N ARG A 4 -4.63 11.74 -18.25
CA ARG A 4 -4.42 10.52 -17.45
C ARG A 4 -3.82 9.38 -18.27
N ASP A 5 -4.17 9.26 -19.54
CA ASP A 5 -3.70 8.18 -20.40
C ASP A 5 -2.21 8.35 -20.76
N GLN A 6 -1.68 9.57 -20.64
CA GLN A 6 -0.28 9.91 -20.93
C GLN A 6 0.68 9.59 -19.77
N ILE A 7 0.16 9.36 -18.56
CA ILE A 7 0.95 9.13 -17.35
C ILE A 7 0.68 7.78 -16.69
N LYS A 8 -0.15 6.94 -17.32
CA LYS A 8 -0.49 5.62 -16.79
C LYS A 8 0.66 4.67 -17.12
N LEU A 9 1.23 4.06 -16.09
CA LEU A 9 2.18 2.98 -16.24
C LEU A 9 1.50 1.75 -16.83
N THR A 10 2.17 1.09 -17.76
CA THR A 10 1.86 -0.27 -18.21
C THR A 10 2.06 -1.27 -17.07
N ASP A 11 1.56 -2.49 -17.21
CA ASP A 11 1.72 -3.52 -16.19
C ASP A 11 3.19 -3.92 -15.99
N GLU A 12 4.00 -3.85 -17.05
CA GLU A 12 5.44 -4.09 -16.99
C GLU A 12 6.16 -2.98 -16.21
N GLU A 13 5.87 -1.71 -16.52
CA GLU A 13 6.44 -0.57 -15.80
C GLU A 13 6.01 -0.55 -14.32
N GLN A 14 4.79 -1.01 -14.01
CA GLN A 14 4.36 -1.20 -12.61
C GLN A 14 5.18 -2.28 -11.90
N ARG A 15 5.47 -3.41 -12.57
CA ARG A 15 6.31 -4.48 -12.00
C ARG A 15 7.73 -3.98 -11.76
N GLU A 16 8.33 -3.32 -12.73
CA GLU A 16 9.68 -2.75 -12.62
C GLU A 16 9.78 -1.74 -11.47
N LEU A 17 8.77 -0.88 -11.30
CA LEU A 17 8.67 0.04 -10.17
C LEU A 17 8.63 -0.72 -8.83
N LEU A 18 7.82 -1.78 -8.73
CA LEU A 18 7.71 -2.57 -7.51
C LEU A 18 8.98 -3.36 -7.19
N GLU A 19 9.75 -3.77 -8.20
CA GLU A 19 11.01 -4.49 -8.01
C GLU A 19 12.18 -3.56 -7.62
N SER A 20 12.18 -2.34 -8.15
CA SER A 20 13.21 -1.33 -7.90
C SER A 20 13.04 -0.60 -6.56
N GLU A 21 11.81 -0.36 -6.13
CA GLU A 21 11.51 0.35 -4.90
C GLU A 21 11.59 -0.53 -3.64
N ARG A 22 11.62 0.10 -2.47
CA ARG A 22 11.73 -0.61 -1.16
C ARG A 22 10.69 -0.19 -0.12
N VAL A 23 10.06 0.97 -0.31
CA VAL A 23 9.15 1.56 0.68
C VAL A 23 7.78 1.76 0.05
N VAL A 24 6.74 1.36 0.77
CA VAL A 24 5.36 1.73 0.48
C VAL A 24 4.82 2.60 1.62
N VAL A 25 4.05 3.63 1.28
CA VAL A 25 3.29 4.39 2.27
C VAL A 25 1.93 3.74 2.42
N VAL A 26 1.64 3.20 3.60
CA VAL A 26 0.34 2.59 3.86
C VAL A 26 -0.49 3.47 4.76
N SER A 27 -1.68 3.79 4.29
CA SER A 27 -2.71 4.50 5.03
C SER A 27 -3.66 3.52 5.70
N SER A 28 -4.19 3.92 6.84
CA SER A 28 -5.27 3.21 7.53
C SER A 28 -6.20 4.24 8.13
N ILE A 29 -7.50 3.95 8.21
CA ILE A 29 -8.48 4.90 8.76
C ILE A 29 -8.51 4.79 10.28
N GLY A 30 -8.24 5.90 10.96
CA GLY A 30 -8.31 6.00 12.42
C GLY A 30 -9.75 5.95 12.96
N VAL A 31 -9.91 5.78 14.28
CA VAL A 31 -11.23 5.64 14.94
C VAL A 31 -12.17 6.82 14.63
N ARG A 32 -11.59 8.01 14.41
CA ARG A 32 -12.31 9.25 14.11
C ARG A 32 -12.37 9.57 12.61
N GLY A 33 -12.07 8.60 11.74
CA GLY A 33 -12.09 8.77 10.28
C GLY A 33 -10.83 9.39 9.66
N TRP A 34 -9.88 9.86 10.48
CA TRP A 34 -8.64 10.48 9.97
C TRP A 34 -7.63 9.43 9.50
N PRO A 35 -7.01 9.60 8.32
CA PRO A 35 -6.00 8.68 7.84
C PRO A 35 -4.73 8.74 8.68
N HIS A 36 -4.17 7.58 8.98
CA HIS A 36 -2.86 7.40 9.57
C HIS A 36 -1.96 6.69 8.55
N SER A 37 -0.99 7.43 8.01
CA SER A 37 -0.07 6.99 6.97
C SER A 37 1.31 6.74 7.55
N MET A 38 1.92 5.61 7.17
CA MET A 38 3.26 5.25 7.62
C MET A 38 4.05 4.56 6.50
N PRO A 39 5.36 4.88 6.36
CA PRO A 39 6.23 4.14 5.47
C PRO A 39 6.52 2.75 6.03
N LEU A 40 6.50 1.72 5.19
CA LEU A 40 6.86 0.35 5.51
C LEU A 40 7.70 -0.25 4.39
N TRP A 41 8.62 -1.13 4.75
CA TRP A 41 9.23 -2.02 3.77
C TRP A 41 8.24 -3.08 3.31
N TYR A 42 8.37 -3.49 2.06
CA TYR A 42 7.54 -4.53 1.46
C TYR A 42 8.38 -5.52 0.65
N VAL A 43 7.76 -6.64 0.31
CA VAL A 43 8.29 -7.66 -0.60
C VAL A 43 7.26 -7.86 -1.73
N PRO A 44 7.65 -7.71 -3.00
CA PRO A 44 6.79 -8.05 -4.13
C PRO A 44 6.41 -9.53 -4.15
N ARG A 45 5.15 -9.84 -4.45
CA ARG A 45 4.64 -11.20 -4.63
C ARG A 45 3.47 -11.19 -5.61
N ASP A 46 3.77 -11.08 -6.90
CA ASP A 46 2.81 -10.94 -8.01
C ASP A 46 1.53 -11.80 -7.80
N PRO A 47 0.32 -11.20 -7.77
CA PRO A 47 -0.01 -9.79 -8.03
C PRO A 47 0.00 -8.89 -6.79
N ASP A 48 0.37 -9.42 -5.62
CA ASP A 48 0.30 -8.73 -4.34
C ASP A 48 1.64 -8.11 -3.92
N ILE A 49 1.58 -7.22 -2.92
CA ILE A 49 2.74 -6.82 -2.12
C ILE A 49 2.52 -7.23 -0.67
N TRP A 50 3.58 -7.74 -0.05
CA TRP A 50 3.54 -8.17 1.34
C TRP A 50 4.29 -7.17 2.21
N ILE A 51 3.70 -6.85 3.35
CA ILE A 51 4.32 -6.02 4.38
C ILE A 51 4.31 -6.78 5.71
N TYR A 52 5.31 -6.52 6.55
CA TYR A 52 5.34 -7.01 7.91
C TYR A 52 4.98 -5.90 8.90
N THR A 53 4.16 -6.22 9.90
CA THR A 53 3.89 -5.34 11.03
C THR A 53 3.57 -6.20 12.26
N TYR A 54 3.82 -5.66 13.46
CA TYR A 54 3.48 -6.36 14.70
C TYR A 54 1.98 -6.66 14.78
N ALA A 55 1.62 -7.86 15.23
CA ALA A 55 0.21 -8.28 15.35
C ALA A 55 -0.62 -7.38 16.31
N LYS A 56 0.03 -6.76 17.30
CA LYS A 56 -0.58 -5.77 18.21
C LYS A 56 -0.54 -4.33 17.68
N SER A 57 0.00 -4.09 16.48
CA SER A 57 0.04 -2.75 15.93
C SER A 57 -1.37 -2.24 15.67
N GLN A 58 -1.55 -0.92 15.74
CA GLN A 58 -2.84 -0.28 15.47
C GLN A 58 -3.42 -0.70 14.11
N LYS A 59 -2.57 -1.05 13.14
CA LYS A 59 -2.95 -1.44 11.78
C LYS A 59 -3.64 -2.81 11.72
N VAL A 60 -3.14 -3.80 12.46
CA VAL A 60 -3.71 -5.16 12.46
C VAL A 60 -5.05 -5.19 13.19
N GLY A 61 -5.14 -4.51 14.34
CA GLY A 61 -6.40 -4.37 15.08
C GLY A 61 -7.49 -3.73 14.20
N ARG A 62 -7.16 -2.64 13.50
CA ARG A 62 -8.10 -1.94 12.61
C ARG A 62 -8.56 -2.77 11.42
N ARG A 63 -7.69 -3.57 10.80
CA ARG A 63 -8.09 -4.43 9.66
C ARG A 63 -9.19 -5.42 10.03
N ARG A 64 -9.22 -5.86 11.29
CA ARG A 64 -10.26 -6.77 11.80
C ARG A 64 -11.63 -6.10 11.87
N ASP A 65 -11.67 -4.83 12.26
CA ASP A 65 -12.92 -4.07 12.45
C ASP A 65 -13.33 -3.27 11.20
N SER A 66 -12.39 -2.99 10.29
CA SER A 66 -12.59 -2.27 9.02
C SER A 66 -11.46 -2.61 8.02
N PRO A 67 -11.71 -3.45 7.00
CA PRO A 67 -10.66 -4.03 6.16
C PRO A 67 -10.05 -3.10 5.09
N ARG A 68 -10.41 -1.80 5.08
CA ARG A 68 -9.95 -0.84 4.06
C ARG A 68 -8.60 -0.22 4.46
N LEU A 69 -7.66 -0.19 3.50
CA LEU A 69 -6.40 0.56 3.54
C LEU A 69 -6.50 1.78 2.62
#